data_AF-A0A7I7ULQ1-F1
#
_entry.id   AF-A0A7I7ULQ1-F1
#
_cell.length_a   1.000
_cell.length_b   1.000
_cell.length_c   1.000
_cell.angle_alpha   90.00
_cell.angle_beta   90.00
_cell.angle_gamma   90.00
#
_symmetry.space_group_name_H-M   'P 1'
#
loop_
_entity.id
_entity.type
_entity.pdbx_description
1 polymer ?
#
loop_
_entity_poly.entity_id
_entity_poly.type
_entity_poly.pdbx_seq_one_letter_code
_entity_poly.pdbx_strand_id
1 'polypeptide(L)'
;MNVRIAGLALGGMAACALLCAPVAGASPEDAFLDVLGDAGVTWPGATPENMVEAGHGVCQDWANGATLEGEIAGLAEYLDPHDAGVLVGAATAAFCPEYESIVNEG
;
A
#
# COMPACT_ATOMS: atom_id res chain seq x y z
N MET A 1 -20.56 30.34 -5.04
CA MET A 1 -20.62 30.28 -6.53
C MET A 1 -21.56 29.13 -6.88
N ASN A 2 -22.75 29.46 -7.39
CA ASN A 2 -23.80 28.47 -7.67
C ASN A 2 -23.54 27.85 -9.04
N VAL A 3 -23.45 26.53 -9.14
CA VAL A 3 -23.45 25.81 -10.42
C VAL A 3 -24.63 24.84 -10.42
N ARG A 4 -25.61 25.16 -11.26
CA ARG A 4 -26.76 24.31 -11.59
C ARG A 4 -26.30 23.30 -12.64
N ILE A 5 -26.46 22.00 -12.37
CA ILE A 5 -26.18 20.94 -13.35
C ILE A 5 -27.50 20.51 -13.98
N ALA A 6 -27.64 20.80 -15.26
CA ALA A 6 -28.75 20.39 -16.10
C ALA A 6 -28.38 19.11 -16.89
N GLY A 7 -29.30 18.14 -16.86
CA GLY A 7 -29.69 17.24 -17.95
C GLY A 7 -28.64 16.51 -18.81
N LEU A 8 -28.56 15.19 -18.60
CA LEU A 8 -28.61 14.07 -19.58
C LEU A 8 -28.22 14.32 -21.05
N ALA A 9 -27.25 13.53 -21.56
CA ALA A 9 -27.35 12.90 -22.89
C ALA A 9 -26.40 11.69 -23.01
N LEU A 10 -26.90 10.65 -23.69
CA LEU A 10 -26.28 9.36 -23.98
C LEU A 10 -25.22 9.44 -25.10
N GLY A 11 -24.20 8.58 -25.02
CA GLY A 11 -23.47 8.04 -26.18
C GLY A 11 -22.00 8.43 -26.31
N GLY A 12 -21.12 7.43 -26.41
CA GLY A 12 -19.73 7.60 -26.86
C GLY A 12 -18.76 6.64 -26.21
N MET A 13 -18.08 5.84 -27.03
CA MET A 13 -17.08 4.84 -26.64
C MET A 13 -15.94 5.37 -25.75
N ALA A 14 -15.54 4.51 -24.82
CA ALA A 14 -14.18 4.24 -24.37
C ALA A 14 -13.17 5.41 -24.43
N ALA A 15 -13.05 6.11 -23.31
CA ALA A 15 -11.76 6.45 -22.76
C ALA A 15 -11.88 6.25 -21.26
N CYS A 16 -11.22 5.22 -20.72
CA CYS A 16 -10.90 5.19 -19.30
C CYS A 16 -9.92 6.34 -19.04
N ALA A 17 -10.46 7.55 -18.93
CA ALA A 17 -9.83 8.57 -18.13
C ALA A 17 -9.91 8.03 -16.71
N LEU A 18 -8.90 7.23 -16.32
CA LEU A 18 -8.51 7.14 -14.92
C LEU A 18 -8.24 8.59 -14.52
N LEU A 19 -9.29 9.21 -14.00
CA LEU A 19 -9.17 10.37 -13.16
C LEU A 19 -8.16 9.91 -12.10
N CYS A 20 -6.92 10.40 -12.20
CA CYS A 20 -6.09 10.56 -11.02
C CYS A 20 -6.91 11.49 -10.12
N ALA A 21 -7.85 10.92 -9.39
CA ALA A 21 -8.45 11.59 -8.27
C ALA A 21 -7.25 11.93 -7.38
N PRO A 22 -7.04 13.21 -7.02
CA PRO A 22 -6.16 13.50 -5.92
C PRO A 22 -6.81 12.82 -4.73
N VAL A 23 -6.30 11.65 -4.36
CA VAL A 23 -6.62 11.04 -3.08
C VAL A 23 -6.36 12.13 -2.05
N ALA A 24 -7.35 12.35 -1.19
CA ALA A 24 -7.32 13.42 -0.23
C ALA A 24 -6.06 13.28 0.65
N GLY A 25 -5.08 14.17 0.42
CA GLY A 25 -4.20 14.76 1.43
C GLY A 25 -3.14 13.93 2.17
N ALA A 26 -3.10 12.60 2.08
CA ALA A 26 -2.08 11.79 2.75
C ALA A 26 -0.94 11.41 1.79
N SER A 27 0.31 11.53 2.23
CA SER A 27 1.43 10.96 1.49
C SER A 27 1.34 9.43 1.52
N PRO A 28 1.97 8.71 0.57
CA PRO A 28 2.05 7.25 0.65
C PRO A 28 2.64 6.74 1.96
N GLU A 29 3.61 7.49 2.52
CA GLU A 29 4.21 7.19 3.81
C GLU A 29 3.19 7.30 4.95
N ASP A 30 2.40 8.37 4.97
CA ASP A 30 1.33 8.55 5.96
C ASP A 30 0.29 7.43 5.84
N ALA A 31 -0.13 7.08 4.62
CA ALA A 31 -1.10 6.01 4.39
C ALA A 31 -0.59 4.64 4.86
N PHE A 32 0.70 4.36 4.63
CA PHE A 32 1.35 3.14 5.12
C PHE A 32 1.39 3.12 6.66
N LEU A 33 1.85 4.21 7.28
CA LEU A 33 1.95 4.34 8.73
C LEU A 33 0.57 4.29 9.42
N ASP A 34 -0.46 4.88 8.81
CA ASP A 34 -1.82 4.81 9.31
C ASP A 34 -2.33 3.36 9.34
N VAL A 35 -2.09 2.57 8.29
CA VAL A 35 -2.46 1.14 8.27
C VAL A 35 -1.73 0.35 9.34
N LEU A 36 -0.42 0.57 9.51
CA LEU A 36 0.34 -0.09 10.59
C LEU A 36 -0.20 0.31 11.97
N GLY A 37 -0.49 1.60 12.17
CA GLY A 37 -1.02 2.14 13.42
C GLY A 37 -2.39 1.57 13.76
N ASP A 38 -3.30 1.50 12.79
CA ASP A 38 -4.64 0.94 12.94
C ASP A 38 -4.62 -0.56 13.25
N ALA A 39 -3.67 -1.30 12.67
CA ALA A 39 -3.47 -2.72 12.94
C ALA A 39 -2.67 -3.00 14.23
N GLY A 40 -2.00 -1.99 14.79
CA GLY A 40 -1.15 -2.14 15.98
C GLY A 40 0.23 -2.74 15.69
N VAL A 41 0.67 -2.76 14.43
CA VAL A 41 1.95 -3.32 14.01
C VAL A 41 3.10 -2.46 14.51
N THR A 42 4.00 -3.06 15.28
CA THR A 42 5.18 -2.38 15.82
C THR A 42 6.26 -3.38 16.23
N TRP A 43 7.47 -2.89 16.52
CA TRP A 43 8.59 -3.69 17.01
C TRP A 43 9.46 -2.88 17.99
N PRO A 44 10.34 -3.51 18.78
CA PRO A 44 11.25 -2.80 19.68
C PRO A 44 12.11 -1.78 18.93
N GLY A 45 12.01 -0.50 19.30
CA GLY A 45 12.76 0.58 18.65
C GLY A 45 12.17 1.05 17.32
N ALA A 46 10.93 0.67 16.99
CA ALA A 46 10.23 1.19 15.82
C ALA A 46 10.12 2.73 15.88
N THR A 47 10.38 3.36 14.73
CA THR A 47 10.17 4.78 14.47
C THR A 47 9.42 4.91 13.14
N PRO A 48 8.67 5.99 12.91
CA PRO A 48 8.02 6.19 11.61
C PRO A 48 9.00 6.08 10.44
N GLU A 49 10.22 6.60 10.60
CA GLU A 49 11.28 6.55 9.60
C GLU A 49 11.72 5.12 9.27
N ASN A 50 12.04 4.29 10.29
CA ASN A 50 12.49 2.92 10.04
C ASN A 50 11.34 2.00 9.59
N MET A 51 10.10 2.34 9.94
CA MET A 51 8.91 1.66 9.43
C MET A 51 8.76 1.90 7.92
N VAL A 52 8.87 3.16 7.49
CA VAL A 52 8.82 3.52 6.07
C VAL A 52 9.99 2.88 5.30
N GLU A 53 11.20 2.89 5.88
CA GLU A 53 12.36 2.21 5.28
C GLU A 53 12.11 0.70 5.09
N ALA A 54 11.54 0.03 6.10
CA ALA A 54 11.15 -1.38 5.99
C ALA A 54 10.10 -1.60 4.88
N GLY A 55 9.11 -0.73 4.77
CA GLY A 55 8.12 -0.81 3.68
C GLY A 55 8.73 -0.61 2.29
N HIS A 56 9.74 0.26 2.14
CA HIS A 56 10.49 0.35 0.89
C HIS A 56 11.36 -0.88 0.62
N GLY A 57 11.85 -1.55 1.66
CA GLY A 57 12.55 -2.84 1.58
C GLY A 57 11.70 -3.91 0.89
N VAL A 58 10.43 -4.05 1.29
CA VAL A 58 9.48 -4.98 0.66
C VAL A 58 9.43 -4.79 -0.87
N CYS A 59 9.39 -3.53 -1.34
CA CYS A 59 9.38 -3.25 -2.77
C CYS A 59 10.69 -3.60 -3.48
N GLN A 60 11.84 -3.49 -2.79
CA GLN A 60 13.11 -3.98 -3.33
C GLN A 60 13.11 -5.50 -3.42
N ASP A 61 12.56 -6.19 -2.43
CA ASP A 61 12.50 -7.65 -2.42
C ASP A 61 11.59 -8.19 -3.53
N TRP A 62 10.47 -7.52 -3.83
CA TRP A 62 9.68 -7.80 -5.03
C TRP A 62 10.45 -7.60 -6.33
N ALA A 63 11.19 -6.49 -6.46
CA ALA A 63 12.02 -6.25 -7.64
C ALA A 63 13.12 -7.32 -7.81
N ASN A 64 13.54 -7.96 -6.71
CA ASN A 64 14.52 -9.04 -6.68
C ASN A 64 13.89 -10.44 -6.85
N GLY A 65 12.56 -10.55 -6.94
CA GLY A 65 11.85 -11.80 -7.15
C GLY A 65 11.57 -12.60 -5.87
N ALA A 66 11.48 -11.94 -4.72
CA ALA A 66 11.04 -12.57 -3.48
C ALA A 66 9.60 -13.11 -3.59
N THR A 67 9.29 -14.10 -2.76
CA THR A 67 7.94 -14.68 -2.61
C THR A 67 7.28 -14.15 -1.35
N LEU A 68 5.95 -14.07 -1.30
CA LEU A 68 5.23 -13.64 -0.10
C LEU A 68 5.62 -14.43 1.16
N GLU A 69 5.67 -15.75 1.08
CA GLU A 69 6.04 -16.61 2.22
C GLU A 69 7.46 -16.30 2.72
N GLY A 70 8.41 -16.15 1.80
CA GLY A 70 9.80 -15.79 2.10
C GLY A 70 9.93 -14.41 2.76
N GLU A 71 9.16 -13.43 2.28
CA GLU A 71 9.15 -12.06 2.83
C GLU A 71 8.62 -12.05 4.27
N ILE A 72 7.48 -12.70 4.50
CA ILE A 72 6.89 -12.85 5.85
C ILE A 72 7.85 -13.59 6.78
N ALA A 73 8.51 -14.65 6.29
CA ALA A 73 9.49 -15.40 7.08
C ALA A 73 10.74 -14.56 7.43
N GLY A 74 11.16 -13.64 6.56
CA GLY A 74 12.27 -12.71 6.81
C GLY A 74 12.00 -11.74 7.96
N LEU A 75 10.74 -11.38 8.19
CA LEU A 75 10.30 -10.46 9.24
C LEU A 75 10.06 -11.14 10.60
N ALA A 76 10.12 -12.47 10.66
CA ALA A 76 9.74 -13.27 11.83
C ALA A 76 10.59 -13.01 13.09
N GLU A 77 11.76 -12.37 12.96
CA GLU A 77 12.58 -11.95 14.10
C GLU A 77 11.95 -10.78 14.88
N TYR A 78 11.13 -9.97 14.21
CA TYR A 78 10.57 -8.73 14.76
C TYR A 78 9.05 -8.75 14.87
N LEU A 79 8.39 -9.45 13.97
CA LEU A 79 6.93 -9.48 13.81
C LEU A 79 6.42 -10.91 13.82
N ASP A 80 5.22 -11.12 14.37
CA ASP A 80 4.53 -12.37 14.10
C ASP A 80 4.00 -12.40 12.65
N PRO A 81 3.65 -13.59 12.12
CA PRO A 81 3.27 -13.71 10.71
C PRO A 81 2.08 -12.83 10.30
N HIS A 82 1.16 -12.53 11.21
CA HIS A 82 0.03 -11.65 10.92
C HIS A 82 0.51 -10.21 10.70
N ASP A 83 1.26 -9.68 11.65
CA ASP A 83 1.79 -8.31 11.60
C ASP A 83 2.76 -8.12 10.43
N ALA A 84 3.58 -9.14 10.14
CA ALA A 84 4.43 -9.17 8.95
C ALA A 84 3.60 -9.10 7.66
N GLY A 85 2.52 -9.87 7.56
CA GLY A 85 1.61 -9.81 6.42
C GLY A 85 0.92 -8.45 6.25
N VAL A 86 0.53 -7.81 7.36
CA VAL A 86 -0.01 -6.44 7.33
C VAL A 86 1.03 -5.46 6.80
N LEU A 87 2.26 -5.50 7.32
CA LEU A 87 3.34 -4.63 6.86
C LEU A 87 3.61 -4.81 5.37
N VAL A 88 3.73 -6.05 4.92
CA VAL A 88 4.02 -6.38 3.52
C VAL A 88 2.89 -5.92 2.60
N GLY A 89 1.64 -6.16 2.98
CA GLY A 89 0.47 -5.74 2.20
C GLY A 89 0.33 -4.22 2.14
N ALA A 90 0.48 -3.53 3.28
CA ALA A 90 0.41 -2.08 3.35
C ALA A 90 1.53 -1.42 2.54
N ALA A 91 2.75 -1.94 2.66
CA ALA A 91 3.90 -1.46 1.89
C ALA A 91 3.70 -1.63 0.39
N THR A 92 3.22 -2.82 -0.04
CA THR A 92 2.96 -3.10 -1.45
C THR A 92 1.89 -2.16 -2.01
N ALA A 93 0.78 -1.96 -1.30
CA ALA A 93 -0.30 -1.07 -1.73
C ALA A 93 0.13 0.41 -1.78
N ALA A 94 0.96 0.86 -0.82
CA ALA A 94 1.36 2.26 -0.73
C ALA A 94 2.54 2.62 -1.63
N PHE A 95 3.56 1.77 -1.72
CA PHE A 95 4.85 2.12 -2.32
C PHE A 95 5.14 1.46 -3.67
N CYS A 96 4.56 0.29 -3.95
CA CYS A 96 4.80 -0.44 -5.20
C CYS A 96 3.58 -1.26 -5.65
N PRO A 97 2.46 -0.58 -5.97
CA PRO A 97 1.19 -1.23 -6.30
C PRO A 97 1.24 -2.12 -7.53
N GLU A 98 2.27 -2.01 -8.38
CA GLU A 98 2.52 -2.93 -9.48
C GLU A 98 2.76 -4.39 -9.04
N TYR A 99 3.14 -4.61 -7.77
CA TYR A 99 3.40 -5.94 -7.20
C TYR A 99 2.23 -6.51 -6.38
N GLU A 100 1.06 -5.85 -6.34
CA GLU A 100 -0.11 -6.32 -5.59
C GLU A 100 -0.51 -7.78 -5.90
N SER A 101 -0.24 -8.24 -7.12
CA SER A 101 -0.47 -9.64 -7.49
C SER A 101 0.28 -10.65 -6.60
N ILE A 102 1.52 -10.35 -6.19
CA ILE A 102 2.34 -11.22 -5.34
C ILE A 102 1.66 -11.45 -3.97
N VAL A 103 1.01 -10.42 -3.44
CA VAL A 103 0.33 -10.46 -2.14
C VAL A 103 -1.06 -11.13 -2.25
N ASN A 104 -1.77 -10.93 -3.36
CA ASN A 104 -3.11 -11.49 -3.58
C ASN A 104 -3.11 -12.99 -3.95
N GLU A 105 -1.95 -13.53 -4.33
CA GLU A 105 -1.79 -14.94 -4.71
C GLU A 105 -1.35 -15.86 -3.56
N GLY A 106 -1.06 -15.31 -2.37
CA GLY A 106 -0.58 -16.03 -1.19
C GLY A 106 -1.62 -16.52 -0.22
#